data_AF-A0A4Q6EUN1-F1
#
_entry.id   AF-A0A4Q6EUN1-F1
#
_cell.length_a   1.000
_cell.length_b   1.000
_cell.length_c   1.000
_cell.angle_alpha   90.00
_cell.angle_beta   90.00
_cell.angle_gamma   90.00
#
_symmetry.space_group_name_H-M   'P 1'
#
loop_
_entity.id
_entity.type
_entity.pdbx_description
1 polymer ?
#
loop_
_entity_poly.entity_id
_entity_poly.type
_entity_poly.pdbx_seq_one_letter_code
_entity_poly.pdbx_strand_id
1 'polypeptide(L)'
;MKLNNKGFTLIEILMVLLLVGILAAVAITQFTNYTAEARTSTLKSDLQILRKSIANQFAQMRLRCGVSTNAFPPLDTLTNNDITGGSTPPCTIAQVPLSTDRRFTASGIPGNPWGPNQSTTILACVGTGCTNKVANACGGGARAATDDGWCYNVSNGDFWANSARSDGAGSTTGTEYSF
;
A
#
# COMPACT_ATOMS: atom_id res chain seq x y z
N MET A 1 -21.20 -31.46 -52.69
CA MET A 1 -21.51 -30.14 -52.12
C MET A 1 -20.24 -29.30 -52.18
N LYS A 2 -20.16 -28.34 -53.10
CA LYS A 2 -18.92 -27.57 -53.36
C LYS A 2 -18.87 -26.42 -52.35
N LEU A 3 -17.95 -26.48 -51.40
CA LEU A 3 -17.75 -25.42 -50.41
C LEU A 3 -17.05 -24.24 -51.11
N ASN A 4 -17.73 -23.10 -51.20
CA ASN A 4 -17.16 -21.84 -51.70
C ASN A 4 -16.12 -21.32 -50.70
N ASN A 5 -14.88 -21.81 -50.80
CA ASN A 5 -13.75 -21.27 -50.05
C ASN A 5 -13.29 -19.95 -50.67
N LYS A 6 -14.03 -18.86 -50.42
CA LYS A 6 -13.54 -17.50 -50.65
C LYS A 6 -12.50 -17.19 -49.56
N GLY A 7 -11.23 -17.15 -49.94
CA GLY A 7 -10.17 -16.69 -49.05
C GLY A 7 -10.27 -15.18 -48.79
N PHE A 8 -9.88 -14.75 -47.59
CA PHE A 8 -9.74 -13.32 -47.27
C PHE A 8 -8.73 -12.67 -48.20
N THR A 9 -9.03 -11.47 -48.67
CA THR A 9 -8.09 -10.72 -49.49
C THR A 9 -6.93 -10.22 -48.64
N LEU A 10 -5.71 -10.19 -49.20
CA LEU A 10 -4.55 -9.67 -48.50
C LEU A 10 -4.75 -8.20 -48.07
N ILE A 11 -5.50 -7.44 -48.87
CA ILE A 11 -5.82 -6.04 -48.56
C ILE A 11 -6.83 -5.90 -47.42
N GLU A 12 -7.79 -6.83 -47.26
CA GLU A 12 -8.69 -6.84 -46.10
C GLU A 12 -7.93 -7.04 -44.80
N ILE A 13 -7.02 -8.03 -44.77
CA ILE A 13 -6.20 -8.27 -43.58
C ILE A 13 -5.28 -7.08 -43.31
N LEU A 14 -4.74 -6.44 -44.35
CA LEU A 14 -3.87 -5.27 -44.21
C LEU A 14 -4.60 -4.04 -43.66
N MET A 15 -5.81 -3.73 -44.15
CA MET A 15 -6.59 -2.60 -43.62
C MET A 15 -7.02 -2.86 -42.17
N VAL A 16 -7.43 -4.09 -41.84
CA VAL A 16 -7.85 -4.46 -40.48
C VAL A 16 -6.68 -4.32 -39.50
N LEU A 17 -5.49 -4.82 -39.86
CA LEU A 17 -4.30 -4.66 -39.02
C LEU A 17 -3.93 -3.19 -38.81
N LEU A 18 -4.08 -2.36 -39.84
CA LEU A 18 -3.82 -0.92 -39.76
C LEU A 18 -4.80 -0.23 -38.81
N LEU A 19 -6.10 -0.55 -38.91
CA LEU A 19 -7.13 -0.02 -37.99
C LEU A 19 -6.90 -0.47 -36.54
N VAL A 20 -6.66 -1.77 -36.32
CA VAL A 20 -6.36 -2.30 -34.97
C VAL A 20 -5.08 -1.68 -34.41
N GLY A 21 -4.07 -1.41 -35.25
CA GLY A 21 -2.83 -0.75 -34.84
C GLY A 21 -3.06 0.66 -34.28
N ILE A 22 -3.89 1.47 -34.94
CA ILE A 22 -4.23 2.82 -34.47
C ILE A 22 -5.02 2.75 -33.14
N LEU A 23 -6.02 1.87 -33.07
CA LEU A 23 -6.83 1.69 -31.86
C LEU A 23 -5.98 1.22 -30.67
N ALA A 24 -5.03 0.30 -30.89
CA ALA A 24 -4.14 -0.19 -29.86
C ALA A 24 -3.25 0.92 -29.28
N ALA A 25 -2.68 1.78 -30.13
CA ALA A 25 -1.81 2.87 -29.68
C ALA A 25 -2.53 3.84 -28.71
N VAL A 26 -3.77 4.22 -29.03
CA VAL A 26 -4.58 5.10 -28.17
C VAL A 26 -5.04 4.37 -26.90
N ALA A 27 -5.44 3.11 -27.01
CA ALA A 27 -5.92 2.32 -25.87
C ALA A 27 -4.84 2.09 -24.80
N ILE A 28 -3.58 1.85 -25.20
CA ILE A 28 -2.47 1.59 -24.28
C ILE A 28 -2.29 2.77 -23.30
N THR A 29 -2.22 4.01 -23.82
CA THR A 29 -1.99 5.20 -22.98
C THR A 29 -3.14 5.48 -22.01
N GLN A 30 -4.38 5.21 -22.42
CA GLN A 30 -5.53 5.34 -21.54
C GLN A 30 -5.55 4.26 -20.46
N PHE A 31 -5.24 3.01 -20.82
CA PHE A 31 -5.21 1.89 -19.88
C PHE A 31 -4.12 2.08 -18.79
N THR A 32 -2.96 2.63 -19.13
CA THR A 32 -1.92 2.95 -18.15
C THR A 32 -2.36 4.02 -17.14
N ASN A 33 -3.16 5.00 -17.56
CA ASN A 33 -3.69 6.02 -16.65
C ASN A 33 -4.78 5.45 -15.72
N TYR A 34 -5.74 4.68 -16.26
CA TYR A 34 -6.79 4.06 -15.44
C TYR A 34 -6.24 3.09 -14.39
N THR A 35 -5.21 2.32 -14.76
CA THR A 35 -4.56 1.40 -13.80
C THR A 35 -3.80 2.16 -12.71
N ALA A 36 -3.19 3.30 -13.03
CA ALA A 36 -2.58 4.18 -12.02
C ALA A 36 -3.62 4.80 -11.08
N GLU A 37 -4.74 5.30 -11.61
CA GLU A 37 -5.84 5.85 -10.81
C GLU A 37 -6.47 4.80 -9.88
N ALA A 38 -6.70 3.58 -10.40
CA ALA A 38 -7.21 2.47 -9.60
C ALA A 38 -6.26 2.14 -8.43
N ARG A 39 -4.95 2.09 -8.67
CA ARG A 39 -3.94 1.85 -7.62
C ARG A 39 -3.92 2.97 -6.59
N THR A 40 -4.03 4.22 -7.01
CA THR A 40 -4.15 5.37 -6.09
C THR A 40 -5.39 5.29 -5.22
N SER A 41 -6.54 4.92 -5.79
CA SER A 41 -7.80 4.76 -5.06
C SER A 41 -7.68 3.66 -4.00
N THR A 42 -7.13 2.50 -4.38
CA THR A 42 -6.84 1.41 -3.44
C THR A 42 -5.88 1.86 -2.34
N LEU A 43 -4.78 2.53 -2.70
CA LEU A 43 -3.80 3.03 -1.73
C LEU A 43 -4.47 3.93 -0.68
N LYS A 44 -5.31 4.86 -1.14
CA LYS A 44 -6.03 5.78 -0.26
C LYS A 44 -6.95 5.02 0.69
N SER A 45 -7.71 4.05 0.18
CA SER A 45 -8.60 3.22 1.00
C SER A 45 -7.82 2.44 2.06
N ASP A 46 -6.73 1.78 1.68
CA ASP A 46 -5.91 0.97 2.57
C ASP A 46 -5.25 1.82 3.66
N LEU A 47 -4.70 2.98 3.30
CA LEU A 47 -4.13 3.93 4.26
C LEU A 47 -5.17 4.41 5.27
N GLN A 48 -6.38 4.72 4.83
CA GLN A 48 -7.46 5.15 5.74
C GLN A 48 -7.86 4.03 6.70
N ILE A 49 -7.97 2.79 6.21
CA ILE A 49 -8.29 1.63 7.04
C ILE A 49 -7.19 1.41 8.07
N LEU A 50 -5.92 1.41 7.66
CA LEU A 50 -4.78 1.17 8.55
C LEU A 50 -4.61 2.26 9.60
N ARG A 51 -4.69 3.54 9.22
CA ARG A 51 -4.62 4.65 10.18
C ARG A 51 -5.74 4.58 11.21
N LYS A 52 -6.98 4.30 10.77
CA LYS A 52 -8.13 4.14 11.66
C LYS A 52 -7.98 2.94 12.58
N SER A 53 -7.50 1.81 12.09
CA SER A 53 -7.33 0.62 12.91
C SER A 53 -6.21 0.77 13.93
N ILE A 54 -5.08 1.36 13.55
CA ILE A 54 -3.98 1.69 14.47
C ILE A 54 -4.49 2.61 15.58
N ALA A 55 -5.20 3.68 15.23
CA ALA A 55 -5.76 4.61 16.20
C ALA A 55 -6.81 3.96 17.12
N ASN A 56 -7.70 3.14 16.57
CA ASN A 56 -8.71 2.41 17.35
C ASN A 56 -8.04 1.45 18.33
N GLN A 57 -7.10 0.63 17.83
CA GLN A 57 -6.40 -0.34 18.65
C GLN A 57 -5.58 0.35 19.74
N PHE A 58 -4.93 1.46 19.42
CA PHE A 58 -4.23 2.30 20.39
C PHE A 58 -5.12 2.79 21.53
N ALA A 59 -6.35 3.20 21.23
CA ALA A 59 -7.33 3.55 22.27
C ALA A 59 -7.74 2.33 23.10
N GLN A 60 -8.00 1.19 22.46
CA GLN A 60 -8.38 -0.04 23.17
C GLN A 60 -7.27 -0.58 24.08
N MET A 61 -6.02 -0.53 23.63
CA MET A 61 -4.86 -0.98 24.40
C MET A 61 -4.70 -0.22 25.71
N ARG A 62 -5.01 1.09 25.74
CA ARG A 62 -4.99 1.86 26.99
C ARG A 62 -5.96 1.34 28.02
N LEU A 63 -7.17 0.98 27.59
CA LEU A 63 -8.22 0.49 28.47
C LEU A 63 -7.95 -0.95 28.94
N ARG A 64 -7.53 -1.81 28.01
CA ARG A 64 -7.40 -3.26 28.24
C ARG A 64 -6.08 -3.66 28.87
N CYS A 65 -5.00 -2.92 28.57
CA CYS A 65 -3.64 -3.35 28.88
C CYS A 65 -2.89 -2.42 29.84
N GLY A 66 -3.48 -1.28 30.19
CA GLY A 66 -2.89 -0.34 31.16
C GLY A 66 -1.59 0.30 30.67
N VAL A 67 -1.38 0.37 29.34
CA VAL A 67 -0.18 0.95 28.73
C VAL A 67 -0.11 2.44 29.09
N SER A 68 0.85 2.81 29.94
CA SER A 68 0.96 4.13 30.57
C SER A 68 1.68 5.17 29.71
N THR A 69 2.18 4.80 28.54
CA THR A 69 2.93 5.71 27.67
C THR A 69 2.04 6.30 26.59
N ASN A 70 2.28 7.57 26.25
CA ASN A 70 1.73 8.24 25.06
C ASN A 70 2.26 7.66 23.74
N ALA A 71 2.82 6.45 23.75
CA ALA A 71 3.52 5.84 22.64
C ALA A 71 2.58 4.93 21.85
N PHE A 72 2.47 5.18 20.54
CA PHE A 72 1.74 4.33 19.62
C PHE A 72 2.30 2.89 19.63
N PRO A 73 1.50 1.88 19.21
CA PRO A 73 1.94 0.49 19.22
C PRO A 73 3.31 0.31 18.53
N PRO A 74 4.22 -0.49 19.10
CA PRO A 74 5.55 -0.68 18.55
C PRO A 74 5.50 -1.42 17.20
N LEU A 75 6.53 -1.22 16.37
CA LEU A 75 6.58 -1.71 14.98
C LEU A 75 6.34 -3.22 14.87
N ASP A 76 6.90 -3.99 15.80
CA ASP A 76 6.81 -5.45 15.83
C ASP A 76 5.37 -5.93 15.99
N THR A 77 4.57 -5.27 16.83
CA THR A 77 3.14 -5.61 17.01
C THR A 77 2.33 -5.31 15.76
N LEU A 78 2.63 -4.21 15.06
CA LEU A 78 2.01 -3.86 13.77
C LEU A 78 2.38 -4.87 12.69
N THR A 79 3.67 -5.22 12.59
CA THR A 79 4.18 -6.19 11.61
C THR A 79 3.57 -7.57 11.82
N ASN A 80 3.39 -7.99 13.08
CA ASN A 80 2.73 -9.24 13.41
C ASN A 80 1.19 -9.17 13.34
N ASN A 81 0.63 -7.99 13.10
CA ASN A 81 -0.80 -7.71 13.17
C ASN A 81 -1.44 -8.23 14.48
N ASP A 82 -0.75 -8.11 15.61
CA ASP A 82 -1.22 -8.61 16.91
C ASP A 82 -0.60 -7.78 18.04
N ILE A 83 -1.44 -7.15 18.86
CA ILE A 83 -1.01 -6.37 20.04
C ILE A 83 -0.34 -7.19 21.15
N THR A 84 -0.39 -8.51 21.06
CA THR A 84 0.31 -9.44 21.95
C THR A 84 1.54 -10.08 21.27
N GLY A 85 1.72 -9.83 19.98
CA GLY A 85 2.85 -10.31 19.19
C GLY A 85 4.04 -9.36 19.25
N GLY A 86 5.24 -9.88 18.96
CA GLY A 86 6.49 -9.11 18.97
C GLY A 86 7.36 -9.33 20.20
N SER A 87 8.49 -8.63 20.24
CA SER A 87 9.46 -8.69 21.35
C SER A 87 9.11 -7.72 22.48
N THR A 88 8.34 -6.67 22.19
CA THR A 88 7.85 -5.69 23.18
C THR A 88 6.34 -5.54 23.12
N PRO A 89 5.56 -6.57 23.50
CA PRO A 89 4.11 -6.53 23.35
C PRO A 89 3.44 -5.57 24.36
N PRO A 90 2.53 -4.69 23.94
CA PRO A 90 1.78 -3.79 24.82
C PRO A 90 0.71 -4.51 25.64
N CYS A 91 0.29 -5.70 25.21
CA CYS A 91 -0.75 -6.50 25.84
C CYS A 91 -0.30 -7.95 25.98
N THR A 92 -0.88 -8.65 26.95
CA THR A 92 -0.73 -10.11 27.12
C THR A 92 -1.98 -10.84 26.65
N ILE A 93 -1.83 -12.14 26.35
CA ILE A 93 -2.96 -13.01 26.00
C ILE A 93 -3.99 -13.17 27.13
N ALA A 94 -3.60 -12.90 28.38
CA ALA A 94 -4.52 -12.89 29.52
C ALA A 94 -5.43 -11.66 29.51
N GLN A 95 -4.92 -10.50 29.06
CA GLN A 95 -5.68 -9.26 28.96
C GLN A 95 -6.64 -9.26 27.76
N VAL A 96 -6.23 -9.85 26.63
CA VAL A 96 -7.06 -9.96 25.42
C VAL A 96 -7.07 -11.41 24.91
N PRO A 97 -7.97 -12.26 25.43
CA PRO A 97 -7.96 -13.70 25.12
C PRO A 97 -8.40 -14.06 23.70
N LEU A 98 -9.20 -13.24 23.02
CA LEU A 98 -9.64 -13.51 21.66
C LEU A 98 -8.62 -13.00 20.65
N SER A 99 -8.13 -13.85 19.75
CA SER A 99 -7.13 -13.45 18.74
C SER A 99 -7.68 -12.44 17.72
N THR A 100 -8.99 -12.44 17.47
CA THR A 100 -9.65 -11.46 16.59
C THR A 100 -9.61 -10.04 17.15
N ASP A 101 -9.71 -9.89 18.47
CA ASP A 101 -9.71 -8.61 19.18
C ASP A 101 -8.30 -8.00 19.31
N ARG A 102 -7.27 -8.81 19.04
CA ARG A 102 -5.87 -8.39 19.13
C ARG A 102 -5.35 -7.76 17.84
N ARG A 103 -6.04 -7.98 16.72
CA ARG A 103 -5.56 -7.62 15.39
C ARG A 103 -5.90 -6.17 15.05
N PHE A 104 -5.04 -5.53 14.27
CA PHE A 104 -5.32 -4.24 13.67
C PHE A 104 -6.24 -4.39 12.46
N THR A 105 -6.04 -5.44 11.66
CA THR A 105 -6.88 -5.74 10.50
C THR A 105 -7.31 -7.21 10.52
N ALA A 106 -8.49 -7.50 9.95
CA ALA A 106 -9.03 -8.86 9.94
C ALA A 106 -8.17 -9.83 9.11
N SER A 107 -7.61 -9.37 7.99
CA SER A 107 -6.94 -10.18 6.97
C SER A 107 -5.42 -9.99 6.90
N GLY A 108 -4.82 -9.28 7.85
CA GLY A 108 -3.41 -8.89 7.78
C GLY A 108 -3.19 -7.53 7.10
N ILE A 109 -1.95 -7.07 7.11
CA ILE A 109 -1.58 -5.78 6.51
C ILE A 109 -1.70 -5.93 4.99
N PRO A 110 -2.48 -5.07 4.30
CA PRO A 110 -2.61 -5.13 2.85
C PRO A 110 -1.26 -4.82 2.17
N GLY A 111 -1.07 -5.36 0.97
CA GLY A 111 0.10 -5.07 0.17
C GLY A 111 0.05 -3.66 -0.41
N ASN A 112 1.16 -2.94 -0.44
CA ASN A 112 1.19 -1.62 -1.06
C ASN A 112 0.98 -1.74 -2.59
N PRO A 113 -0.08 -1.15 -3.17
CA PRO A 113 -0.46 -1.33 -4.57
C PRO A 113 0.52 -0.73 -5.59
N TRP A 114 1.50 0.05 -5.15
CA TRP A 114 2.52 0.69 -6.02
C TRP A 114 3.82 -0.11 -6.17
N GLY A 115 3.94 -1.25 -5.48
CA GLY A 115 5.05 -2.19 -5.65
C GLY A 115 4.79 -3.30 -6.66
N PRO A 116 5.82 -3.82 -7.36
CA PRO A 116 5.66 -4.98 -8.24
C PRO A 116 5.28 -6.23 -7.45
N ASN A 117 5.68 -6.29 -6.18
CA ASN A 117 5.41 -7.41 -5.27
C ASN A 117 4.31 -7.14 -4.25
N GLN A 118 3.68 -5.96 -4.28
CA GLN A 118 2.69 -5.51 -3.31
C GLN A 118 3.11 -5.82 -1.86
N SER A 119 4.28 -5.31 -1.44
CA SER A 119 4.87 -5.69 -0.17
C SER A 119 3.98 -5.29 1.02
N THR A 120 3.89 -6.17 2.01
CA THR A 120 3.19 -5.93 3.29
C THR A 120 4.16 -5.49 4.39
N THR A 121 5.45 -5.41 4.09
CA THR A 121 6.49 -5.06 5.07
C THR A 121 6.27 -3.66 5.62
N ILE A 122 6.40 -3.51 6.94
CA ILE A 122 6.34 -2.22 7.61
C ILE A 122 7.74 -1.90 8.10
N LEU A 123 8.27 -0.76 7.70
CA LEU A 123 9.53 -0.23 8.19
C LEU A 123 9.26 0.89 9.20
N ALA A 124 9.98 0.88 10.32
CA ALA A 124 9.96 2.00 11.25
C ALA A 124 10.58 3.22 10.57
N CYS A 125 9.92 4.36 10.76
CA CYS A 125 10.53 5.62 10.46
C CYS A 125 11.50 6.03 11.56
N VAL A 126 12.77 6.24 11.19
CA VAL A 126 13.83 6.65 12.12
C VAL A 126 14.55 7.88 11.60
N GLY A 127 14.85 8.84 12.48
CA GLY A 127 15.64 10.04 12.12
C GLY A 127 14.82 11.23 11.64
N THR A 128 15.50 12.22 11.07
CA THR A 128 14.93 13.53 10.72
C THR A 128 14.03 13.51 9.49
N GLY A 129 14.06 12.44 8.68
CA GLY A 129 13.21 12.31 7.49
C GLY A 129 11.77 11.91 7.78
N CYS A 130 11.40 11.64 9.04
CA CYS A 130 10.05 11.22 9.42
C CYS A 130 8.99 12.33 9.33
N THR A 131 9.42 13.57 9.08
CA THR A 131 8.56 14.71 8.79
C THR A 131 8.34 14.91 7.29
N ASN A 132 9.20 14.34 6.44
CA ASN A 132 9.21 14.57 5.00
C ASN A 132 9.00 13.25 4.25
N LYS A 133 7.73 12.89 4.08
CA LYS A 133 7.28 11.55 3.68
C LYS A 133 7.55 11.19 2.21
N VAL A 134 8.31 12.02 1.49
CA VAL A 134 8.50 11.96 0.03
C VAL A 134 9.95 11.98 -0.47
N ALA A 135 10.96 12.21 0.37
CA ALA A 135 12.33 12.39 -0.13
C ALA A 135 13.22 11.13 0.03
N ASN A 136 13.26 10.49 1.21
CA ASN A 136 14.25 9.47 1.53
C ASN A 136 13.66 8.39 2.47
N ALA A 137 13.04 7.35 1.91
CA ALA A 137 12.52 6.17 2.63
C ALA A 137 11.74 6.51 3.91
N CYS A 138 11.60 5.54 4.83
CA CYS A 138 11.06 5.78 6.16
C CYS A 138 12.11 6.50 7.04
N GLY A 139 12.44 7.76 6.76
CA GLY A 139 13.16 8.61 7.72
C GLY A 139 14.57 9.12 7.38
N GLY A 140 15.03 8.97 6.13
CA GLY A 140 16.29 9.58 5.67
C GLY A 140 17.28 8.61 5.03
N GLY A 141 17.01 7.30 5.01
CA GLY A 141 17.79 6.34 4.22
C GLY A 141 17.49 6.47 2.72
N ALA A 142 18.45 6.18 1.86
CA ALA A 142 18.18 6.05 0.43
C ALA A 142 17.10 4.98 0.21
N ARG A 143 16.04 5.30 -0.55
CA ARG A 143 15.01 4.32 -0.94
C ARG A 143 15.69 3.20 -1.73
N ALA A 144 15.68 1.96 -1.25
CA ALA A 144 15.99 0.84 -2.12
C ALA A 144 14.81 0.65 -3.09
N ALA A 145 15.07 0.41 -4.38
CA ALA A 145 14.03 0.22 -5.40
C ALA A 145 13.13 -1.01 -5.17
N THR A 146 13.43 -1.80 -4.13
CA THR A 146 12.70 -2.98 -3.67
C THR A 146 11.78 -2.69 -2.48
N ASP A 147 11.92 -1.52 -1.84
CA ASP A 147 11.16 -1.15 -0.65
C ASP A 147 9.81 -0.55 -1.06
N ASP A 148 8.92 -1.42 -1.51
CA ASP A 148 7.55 -1.07 -1.90
C ASP A 148 6.52 -1.52 -0.85
N GLY A 149 6.83 -1.33 0.44
CA GLY A 149 5.98 -1.67 1.58
C GLY A 149 5.34 -0.44 2.22
N TRP A 150 5.39 -0.37 3.54
CA TRP A 150 4.83 0.71 4.34
C TRP A 150 5.86 1.32 5.26
N CYS A 151 5.67 2.60 5.59
CA CYS A 151 6.40 3.30 6.63
C CYS A 151 5.47 3.58 7.81
N TYR A 152 6.04 3.50 9.01
CA TYR A 152 5.31 3.76 10.25
C TYR A 152 6.17 4.54 11.24
N ASN A 153 5.62 5.62 11.79
CA ASN A 153 6.26 6.40 12.84
C ASN A 153 5.64 6.08 14.21
N VAL A 154 6.42 5.38 15.05
CA VAL A 154 6.01 4.97 16.40
C VAL A 154 5.78 6.14 17.36
N SER A 155 6.31 7.33 17.05
CA SER A 155 6.23 8.49 17.94
C SER A 155 4.89 9.20 17.84
N ASN A 156 4.27 9.19 16.66
CA ASN A 156 3.03 9.94 16.39
C ASN A 156 1.94 9.10 15.69
N GLY A 157 2.21 7.84 15.37
CA GLY A 157 1.26 6.93 14.73
C GLY A 157 1.09 7.14 13.22
N ASP A 158 1.89 8.03 12.61
CA ASP A 158 1.80 8.26 11.17
C ASP A 158 2.14 6.99 10.39
N PHE A 159 1.34 6.72 9.38
CA PHE A 159 1.48 5.55 8.51
C PHE A 159 1.35 5.96 7.05
N TRP A 160 2.28 5.55 6.19
CA TRP A 160 2.30 5.94 4.78
C TRP A 160 2.94 4.91 3.86
N ALA A 161 2.74 5.09 2.56
CA ALA A 161 3.29 4.22 1.54
C ALA A 161 4.79 4.42 1.39
N ASN A 162 5.57 3.35 1.53
CA ASN A 162 6.97 3.36 1.13
C ASN A 162 7.03 2.87 -0.31
N SER A 163 7.05 3.76 -1.30
CA SER A 163 7.42 3.40 -2.67
C SER A 163 7.86 4.63 -3.45
N ALA A 164 8.67 4.42 -4.49
CA ALA A 164 9.09 5.48 -5.41
C ALA A 164 8.03 5.80 -6.48
N ARG A 165 6.90 5.07 -6.48
CA ARG A 165 5.80 5.19 -7.45
C ARG A 165 4.48 5.63 -6.81
N SER A 166 4.42 5.71 -5.47
CA SER A 166 3.21 6.11 -4.72
C SER A 166 2.85 7.59 -4.83
N ASP A 167 3.70 8.39 -5.48
CA ASP A 167 3.46 9.78 -5.85
C ASP A 167 2.43 9.94 -6.98
N GLY A 168 1.90 8.83 -7.50
CA GLY A 168 1.00 8.85 -8.64
C GLY A 168 1.77 9.10 -9.93
N ALA A 169 1.21 8.67 -11.07
CA ALA A 169 1.83 8.88 -12.37
C ALA A 169 2.02 10.39 -12.66
N GLY A 170 3.16 10.97 -12.26
CA GLY A 170 3.61 12.31 -12.66
C GLY A 170 3.71 13.40 -11.58
N SER A 171 3.53 13.14 -10.28
CA SER A 171 3.72 14.20 -9.27
C SER A 171 5.18 14.30 -8.79
N THR A 172 5.98 15.12 -9.47
CA THR A 172 7.32 15.53 -9.03
C THR A 172 7.33 16.45 -7.79
N THR A 173 6.17 16.70 -7.16
CA THR A 173 6.02 17.73 -6.12
C THR A 173 5.85 17.21 -4.71
N GLY A 174 6.10 15.93 -4.44
CA GLY A 174 6.27 15.45 -3.06
C GLY A 174 5.08 15.73 -2.13
N THR A 175 3.88 15.91 -2.68
CA THR A 175 2.66 16.09 -1.90
C THR A 175 2.05 14.72 -1.72
N GLU A 176 2.45 14.11 -0.62
CA GLU A 176 1.90 12.85 -0.18
C GLU A 176 0.38 12.96 0.03
N TYR A 177 -0.32 11.86 -0.21
CA TYR A 177 -1.69 11.58 0.25
C TYR A 177 -1.75 11.50 1.80
N SER A 178 -1.31 12.55 2.49
CA SER A 178 -1.63 12.81 3.88
C SER A 178 -3.09 13.28 3.94
N PHE A 179 -4.02 12.32 3.86
CA PHE A 179 -5.39 12.49 4.33
C PHE A 179 -5.49 12.35 5.86
#